data_AF-A0A9D6J3E5-F1
#
_entry.id   AF-A0A9D6J3E5-F1
#
_cell.length_a   1.000
_cell.length_b   1.000
_cell.length_c   1.000
_cell.angle_alpha   90.00
_cell.angle_beta   90.00
_cell.angle_gamma   90.00
#
_symmetry.space_group_name_H-M   'P 1'
#
loop_
_entity.id
_entity.type
_entity.pdbx_description
1 polymer ?
#
loop_
_entity_poly.entity_id
_entity_poly.type
_entity_poly.pdbx_seq_one_letter_code
_entity_poly.pdbx_strand_id
1 'polypeptide(L)'
;IEGEIVDTKTYSFDNKDRVRIAAGEAVHHMRVRLTVDDDLIVRKAEATTESGPFNMCGDIAPAYGAIEGLAIAPGWRKEVLKRLGGVKGCTHVTDLLVGPLAVTAYQTIVPARRHLRTVAPGKKRPPLIDSCHALARTSPVVKRDWPEFYEEKA
;
A
#
# COMPACT_ATOMS: atom_id res chain seq x y z
N ILE A 1 -5.35 -7.91 1.78
CA ILE A 1 -4.81 -6.97 0.75
C ILE A 1 -3.35 -7.27 0.57
N GLU A 2 -2.87 -7.36 -0.65
CA GLU A 2 -1.50 -7.78 -0.95
C GLU A 2 -0.84 -6.78 -1.91
N GLY A 3 0.48 -6.65 -1.80
CA GLY A 3 1.30 -6.06 -2.84
C GLY A 3 2.53 -6.92 -3.09
N GLU A 4 2.95 -6.90 -4.34
CA GLU A 4 4.06 -7.69 -4.87
C GLU A 4 4.98 -6.76 -5.66
N ILE A 5 6.28 -6.97 -5.50
CA ILE A 5 7.31 -6.35 -6.33
C ILE A 5 8.13 -7.45 -6.99
N VAL A 6 8.27 -7.35 -8.31
CA VAL A 6 9.16 -8.18 -9.12
C VAL A 6 9.98 -7.24 -9.99
N ASP A 7 11.31 -7.28 -9.83
CA ASP A 7 12.22 -6.66 -10.79
C ASP A 7 13.15 -7.72 -11.40
N THR A 8 13.33 -7.60 -12.70
CA THR A 8 14.21 -8.44 -13.50
C THR A 8 15.13 -7.55 -14.32
N LYS A 9 16.22 -8.11 -14.84
CA LYS A 9 17.15 -7.41 -15.72
C LYS A 9 17.24 -8.08 -17.08
N THR A 10 17.47 -7.29 -18.12
CA THR A 10 17.68 -7.79 -19.50
C THR A 10 19.08 -8.36 -19.74
N TYR A 11 19.96 -8.29 -18.74
CA TYR A 11 21.33 -8.80 -18.78
C TYR A 11 21.61 -9.65 -17.55
N SER A 12 22.48 -10.64 -17.74
CA SER A 12 22.99 -11.45 -16.63
C SER A 12 24.14 -10.72 -15.94
N PHE A 13 24.30 -10.94 -14.64
CA PHE A 13 25.40 -10.37 -13.87
C PHE A 13 25.83 -11.29 -12.74
N ASP A 14 27.08 -11.15 -12.31
CA ASP A 14 27.63 -11.95 -11.22
C ASP A 14 27.10 -11.43 -9.87
N ASN A 15 26.84 -12.35 -8.96
CA ASN A 15 26.33 -12.06 -7.63
C ASN A 15 27.07 -12.93 -6.61
N LYS A 16 27.48 -12.36 -5.47
CA LYS A 16 28.31 -13.10 -4.50
C LYS A 16 27.54 -14.24 -3.82
N ASP A 17 26.26 -14.07 -3.61
CA ASP A 17 25.41 -14.98 -2.82
C ASP A 17 24.73 -16.03 -3.72
N ARG A 18 24.44 -15.66 -4.97
CA ARG A 18 23.78 -16.48 -5.99
C ARG A 18 24.73 -16.97 -7.09
N VAL A 19 26.02 -16.63 -7.02
CA VAL A 19 27.05 -16.79 -8.06
C VAL A 19 26.77 -15.96 -9.31
N ARG A 20 25.60 -16.12 -9.92
CA ARG A 20 25.13 -15.41 -11.09
C ARG A 20 23.62 -15.27 -11.06
N ILE A 21 23.13 -14.12 -11.50
CA ILE A 21 21.70 -13.89 -11.76
C ILE A 21 21.53 -13.78 -13.28
N ALA A 22 20.68 -14.63 -13.85
CA ALA A 22 20.43 -14.68 -15.28
C ALA A 22 19.55 -13.51 -15.76
N ALA A 23 19.64 -13.19 -17.06
CA ALA A 23 18.72 -12.24 -17.67
C ALA A 23 17.28 -12.79 -17.58
N GLY A 24 16.33 -11.94 -17.18
CA GLY A 24 14.93 -12.31 -16.94
C GLY A 24 14.67 -12.97 -15.58
N GLU A 25 15.71 -13.37 -14.84
CA GLU A 25 15.57 -13.89 -13.48
C GLU A 25 15.27 -12.74 -12.50
N ALA A 26 14.42 -13.00 -11.50
CA ALA A 26 14.08 -12.00 -10.50
C ALA A 26 15.30 -11.67 -9.61
N VAL A 27 15.61 -10.38 -9.52
CA VAL A 27 16.59 -9.87 -8.56
C VAL A 27 15.89 -9.73 -7.21
N HIS A 28 14.74 -9.04 -7.18
CA HIS A 28 13.82 -9.03 -6.05
C HIS A 28 12.47 -9.58 -6.50
N HIS A 29 11.96 -10.53 -5.72
CA HIS A 29 10.58 -11.00 -5.80
C HIS A 29 10.08 -11.06 -4.37
N MET A 30 9.30 -10.07 -3.97
CA MET A 30 8.90 -9.87 -2.57
C MET A 30 7.42 -9.54 -2.50
N ARG A 31 6.77 -10.00 -1.42
CA ARG A 31 5.35 -9.77 -1.18
C ARG A 31 5.13 -9.25 0.23
N VAL A 32 4.05 -8.49 0.38
CA VAL A 32 3.51 -8.13 1.69
C VAL A 32 2.00 -8.20 1.67
N ARG A 33 1.44 -8.83 2.70
CA ARG A 33 0.02 -9.02 2.90
C ARG A 33 -0.42 -8.37 4.20
N LEU A 34 -1.46 -7.56 4.12
CA LEU A 34 -2.17 -6.98 5.26
C LEU A 34 -3.56 -7.62 5.39
N THR A 35 -3.87 -8.05 6.60
CA THR A 35 -5.26 -8.28 7.04
C THR A 35 -5.73 -7.01 7.71
N VAL A 36 -6.80 -6.40 7.21
CA VAL A 36 -7.31 -5.10 7.64
C VAL A 36 -8.80 -5.21 7.87
N ASP A 37 -9.29 -4.58 8.93
CA ASP A 37 -10.71 -4.61 9.30
C ASP A 37 -11.54 -3.43 8.76
N ASP A 38 -12.79 -3.37 9.19
CA ASP A 38 -13.74 -2.30 8.92
C ASP A 38 -13.50 -1.00 9.70
N ASP A 39 -12.34 -0.83 10.33
CA ASP A 39 -11.85 0.46 10.86
C ASP A 39 -10.47 0.85 10.32
N LEU A 40 -9.95 0.11 9.33
CA LEU A 40 -8.64 0.31 8.68
C LEU A 40 -7.49 -0.03 9.63
N ILE A 41 -7.78 -0.83 10.65
CA ILE A 41 -6.78 -1.33 11.59
C ILE A 41 -6.13 -2.58 11.00
N VAL A 42 -4.80 -2.57 10.96
CA VAL A 42 -4.01 -3.73 10.59
C VAL A 42 -4.14 -4.79 11.68
N ARG A 43 -4.76 -5.92 11.34
CA ARG A 43 -4.92 -7.08 12.21
C ARG A 43 -3.77 -8.07 12.07
N LYS A 44 -3.15 -8.12 10.89
CA LYS A 44 -1.98 -8.96 10.62
C LYS A 44 -1.13 -8.35 9.51
N ALA A 45 0.19 -8.45 9.62
CA ALA A 45 1.13 -8.05 8.58
C ALA A 45 2.18 -9.14 8.32
N GLU A 46 2.24 -9.61 7.07
CA GLU A 46 3.10 -10.72 6.66
C GLU A 46 3.92 -10.31 5.45
N ALA A 47 5.24 -10.54 5.48
CA ALA A 47 6.13 -10.29 4.34
C ALA A 47 6.85 -11.57 3.93
N THR A 48 7.13 -11.72 2.65
CA THR A 48 7.94 -12.81 2.11
C THR A 48 8.94 -12.28 1.08
N THR A 49 10.06 -12.97 0.95
CA THR A 49 11.07 -12.76 -0.10
C THR A 49 11.26 -14.09 -0.81
N GLU A 50 10.71 -14.19 -2.02
CA GLU A 50 10.84 -15.36 -2.90
C GLU A 50 12.17 -15.32 -3.66
N SER A 51 12.64 -14.11 -3.99
CA SER A 51 13.98 -13.88 -4.54
C SER A 51 14.57 -12.60 -3.97
N GLY A 52 15.83 -12.66 -3.57
CA GLY A 52 16.63 -11.52 -3.16
C GLY A 52 18.06 -11.64 -3.68
N PRO A 53 18.81 -10.54 -3.80
CA PRO A 53 20.21 -10.57 -4.22
C PRO A 53 21.16 -11.00 -3.10
N PHE A 54 20.70 -11.06 -1.85
CA PHE A 54 21.47 -11.47 -0.68
C PHE A 54 20.73 -12.57 0.08
N ASN A 55 21.46 -13.56 0.59
CA ASN A 55 20.86 -14.73 1.25
C ASN A 55 20.02 -14.34 2.49
N MET A 56 20.42 -13.27 3.18
CA MET A 56 19.74 -12.77 4.39
C MET A 56 18.50 -11.90 4.12
N CYS A 57 18.16 -11.60 2.85
CA CYS A 57 17.05 -10.68 2.55
C CYS A 57 15.71 -11.13 3.16
N GLY A 58 15.46 -12.44 3.28
CA GLY A 58 14.24 -12.99 3.85
C GLY A 58 14.16 -12.90 5.38
N ASP A 59 15.29 -12.75 6.08
CA ASP A 59 15.37 -12.85 7.54
C ASP A 59 14.60 -11.75 8.25
N ILE A 60 14.37 -10.61 7.58
CA ILE A 60 13.65 -9.46 8.14
C ILE A 60 12.12 -9.63 8.10
N ALA A 61 11.59 -10.69 7.47
CA ALA A 61 10.16 -10.93 7.33
C ALA A 61 9.36 -10.83 8.66
N PRO A 62 9.82 -11.38 9.80
CA PRO A 62 9.10 -11.27 11.07
C PRO A 62 8.96 -9.83 11.59
N ALA A 63 9.84 -8.89 11.20
CA ALA A 63 9.78 -7.51 11.66
C ALA A 63 8.49 -6.80 11.25
N TYR A 64 7.85 -7.24 10.16
CA TYR A 64 6.65 -6.64 9.62
C TYR A 64 5.43 -6.76 10.54
N GLY A 65 5.42 -7.65 11.53
CA GLY A 65 4.41 -7.66 12.58
C GLY A 65 4.38 -6.36 13.42
N ALA A 66 5.43 -5.53 13.39
CA ALA A 66 5.52 -4.31 14.19
C ALA A 66 4.44 -3.26 13.87
N ILE A 67 3.78 -3.34 12.71
CA ILE A 67 2.69 -2.43 12.29
C ILE A 67 1.29 -2.96 12.64
N GLU A 68 1.18 -4.15 13.22
CA GLU A 68 -0.09 -4.66 13.71
C GLU A 68 -0.66 -3.73 14.79
N GLY A 69 -1.97 -3.47 14.72
CA GLY A 69 -2.67 -2.48 15.55
C GLY A 69 -2.61 -1.05 15.03
N LEU A 70 -1.82 -0.73 13.99
CA LEU A 70 -1.85 0.60 13.36
C LEU A 70 -3.09 0.79 12.49
N ALA A 71 -3.62 2.02 12.49
CA ALA A 71 -4.64 2.46 11.55
C ALA A 71 -4.02 2.98 10.25
N ILE A 72 -4.53 2.54 9.10
CA ILE A 72 -4.22 3.12 7.79
C ILE A 72 -4.98 4.45 7.68
N ALA A 73 -4.37 5.53 8.16
CA ALA A 73 -4.97 6.84 8.33
C ALA A 73 -3.93 7.97 8.09
N PRO A 74 -4.29 9.26 8.16
CA PRO A 74 -3.31 10.35 8.11
C PRO A 74 -2.15 10.13 9.09
N GLY A 75 -0.91 10.22 8.59
CA GLY A 75 0.30 9.88 9.36
C GLY A 75 0.82 8.46 9.16
N TRP A 76 0.10 7.59 8.42
CA TRP A 76 0.49 6.21 8.11
C TRP A 76 1.96 6.07 7.68
N ARG A 77 2.39 6.83 6.66
CA ARG A 77 3.78 6.82 6.18
C ARG A 77 4.79 7.02 7.30
N LYS A 78 4.54 7.99 8.19
CA LYS A 78 5.43 8.31 9.31
C LYS A 78 5.51 7.15 10.29
N GLU A 79 4.38 6.54 10.64
CA GLU A 79 4.33 5.43 11.60
C GLU A 79 4.96 4.14 11.05
N VAL A 80 4.80 3.87 9.75
CA VAL A 80 5.49 2.77 9.06
C VAL A 80 7.01 2.99 9.09
N LEU A 81 7.49 4.16 8.66
CA LEU A 81 8.93 4.45 8.62
C LEU A 81 9.55 4.50 10.02
N LYS A 82 8.81 4.90 11.05
CA LYS A 82 9.25 4.85 12.44
C LYS A 82 9.60 3.41 12.90
N ARG A 83 8.82 2.43 12.44
CA ARG A 83 8.92 1.01 12.84
C ARG A 83 9.82 0.19 11.92
N LEU A 84 9.70 0.41 10.61
CA LEU A 84 10.27 -0.43 9.55
C LEU A 84 11.23 0.34 8.63
N GLY A 85 11.56 1.60 8.95
CA GLY A 85 12.50 2.40 8.19
C GLY A 85 13.96 2.03 8.46
N GLY A 86 14.81 2.22 7.45
CA GLY A 86 16.23 1.89 7.51
C GLY A 86 16.44 0.39 7.75
N VAL A 87 17.36 0.05 8.65
CA VAL A 87 17.74 -1.34 8.96
C VAL A 87 16.65 -2.16 9.66
N LYS A 88 15.53 -1.54 10.07
CA LYS A 88 14.43 -2.23 10.76
C LYS A 88 13.47 -2.96 9.81
N GLY A 89 13.64 -2.78 8.51
CA GLY A 89 12.82 -3.41 7.47
C GLY A 89 13.59 -3.55 6.16
N CYS A 90 12.98 -4.19 5.17
CA CYS A 90 13.46 -4.17 3.79
C CYS A 90 12.94 -2.92 3.09
N THR A 91 13.82 -2.13 2.46
CA THR A 91 13.42 -0.93 1.69
C THR A 91 12.29 -1.22 0.72
N HIS A 92 12.39 -2.29 -0.07
CA HIS A 92 11.40 -2.65 -1.09
C HIS A 92 10.02 -2.91 -0.49
N VAL A 93 9.94 -3.76 0.53
CA VAL A 93 8.66 -4.13 1.15
C VAL A 93 8.09 -2.97 1.99
N THR A 94 8.94 -2.19 2.65
CA THR A 94 8.52 -0.99 3.39
C THR A 94 7.93 0.06 2.46
N ASP A 95 8.48 0.26 1.26
CA ASP A 95 7.92 1.20 0.27
C ASP A 95 6.54 0.77 -0.25
N LEU A 96 6.30 -0.53 -0.43
CA LEU A 96 4.97 -1.06 -0.76
C LEU A 96 3.93 -0.70 0.30
N LEU A 97 4.31 -0.75 1.58
CA LEU A 97 3.43 -0.39 2.69
C LEU A 97 3.13 1.10 2.75
N VAL A 98 4.13 1.95 2.51
CA VAL A 98 4.02 3.39 2.69
C VAL A 98 3.00 4.04 1.74
N GLY A 99 2.83 3.51 0.53
CA GLY A 99 1.95 4.08 -0.49
C GLY A 99 0.97 3.06 -1.08
N PRO A 100 1.42 2.16 -1.97
CA PRO A 100 0.52 1.30 -2.75
C PRO A 100 -0.48 0.51 -1.91
N LEU A 101 -0.05 -0.19 -0.85
CA LEU A 101 -0.98 -0.95 -0.01
C LEU A 101 -1.94 -0.05 0.76
N ALA A 102 -1.51 1.11 1.22
CA ALA A 102 -2.37 2.05 1.95
C ALA A 102 -3.48 2.59 1.05
N VAL A 103 -3.15 2.96 -0.19
CA VAL A 103 -4.12 3.42 -1.19
C VAL A 103 -5.08 2.29 -1.55
N THR A 104 -4.57 1.08 -1.82
CA THR A 104 -5.40 -0.09 -2.12
C THR A 104 -6.36 -0.40 -0.98
N ALA A 105 -5.89 -0.38 0.28
CA ALA A 105 -6.75 -0.58 1.45
C ALA A 105 -7.86 0.45 1.56
N TYR A 106 -7.52 1.73 1.40
CA TYR A 106 -8.51 2.79 1.47
C TYR A 106 -9.56 2.67 0.35
N GLN A 107 -9.13 2.42 -0.89
CA GLN A 107 -10.02 2.31 -2.05
C GLN A 107 -10.85 1.03 -2.06
N THR A 108 -10.37 -0.06 -1.45
CA THR A 108 -11.17 -1.29 -1.29
C THR A 108 -12.21 -1.13 -0.17
N ILE A 109 -11.79 -0.63 0.99
CA ILE A 109 -12.58 -0.77 2.21
C ILE A 109 -13.56 0.39 2.41
N VAL A 110 -13.18 1.64 2.12
CA VAL A 110 -14.06 2.81 2.36
C VAL A 110 -15.35 2.74 1.53
N PRO A 111 -15.33 2.41 0.22
CA PRO A 111 -16.55 2.24 -0.55
C PRO A 111 -17.42 1.08 -0.04
N ALA A 112 -16.80 -0.05 0.32
CA ALA A 112 -17.51 -1.22 0.84
C ALA A 112 -18.27 -0.90 2.15
N ARG A 113 -17.62 -0.20 3.10
CA ARG A 113 -18.28 0.26 4.33
C ARG A 113 -19.46 1.19 4.05
N ARG A 114 -19.34 2.09 3.07
CA ARG A 114 -20.44 2.99 2.68
C ARG A 114 -21.61 2.23 2.05
N HIS A 115 -21.34 1.13 1.36
CA HIS A 115 -22.39 0.28 0.80
C HIS A 115 -23.12 -0.53 1.89
N LEU A 116 -22.37 -1.11 2.84
CA LEU A 116 -22.92 -1.95 3.91
C LEU A 116 -23.62 -1.14 5.00
N ARG A 117 -23.09 0.02 5.36
CA ARG A 117 -23.79 0.96 6.23
C ARG A 117 -24.80 1.65 5.33
N THR A 118 -26.09 1.37 5.47
CA THR A 118 -27.17 2.22 4.96
C THR A 118 -27.07 3.57 5.66
N VAL A 119 -26.10 4.39 5.25
CA VAL A 119 -25.95 5.75 5.73
C VAL A 119 -27.15 6.47 5.16
N ALA A 120 -28.15 6.72 6.02
CA ALA A 120 -29.21 7.68 5.70
C ALA A 120 -28.55 8.90 5.04
N PRO A 121 -29.07 9.41 3.91
CA PRO A 121 -28.41 10.45 3.12
C PRO A 121 -28.07 11.65 4.01
N GLY A 122 -26.85 11.64 4.53
CA GLY A 122 -26.30 12.69 5.35
C GLY A 122 -25.54 13.61 4.42
N LYS A 123 -25.74 14.92 4.57
CA LYS A 123 -25.05 15.99 3.82
C LYS A 123 -23.53 16.04 4.08
N LYS A 124 -22.90 14.98 4.60
CA LYS A 124 -21.47 14.95 4.87
C LYS A 124 -20.71 14.62 3.60
N ARG A 125 -19.76 15.50 3.26
CA ARG A 125 -18.87 15.34 2.11
C ARG A 125 -18.16 13.98 2.16
N PRO A 126 -18.22 13.17 1.08
CA PRO A 126 -17.48 11.93 1.00
C PRO A 126 -15.97 12.17 1.21
N PRO A 127 -15.30 11.35 2.03
CA PRO A 127 -13.87 11.52 2.34
C PRO A 127 -12.95 11.19 1.13
N LEU A 128 -13.54 10.74 0.02
CA LEU A 128 -12.88 10.46 -1.24
C LEU A 128 -12.72 11.72 -2.12
N ILE A 129 -13.53 12.76 -1.91
CA ILE A 129 -13.40 14.03 -2.66
C ILE A 129 -12.09 14.74 -2.28
N ASP A 130 -11.36 15.20 -3.30
CA ASP A 130 -9.99 15.74 -3.27
C ASP A 130 -8.89 14.73 -2.90
N SER A 131 -9.20 13.42 -2.90
CA SER A 131 -8.18 12.38 -2.62
C SER A 131 -7.32 11.99 -3.83
N CYS A 132 -7.77 12.29 -5.06
CA CYS A 132 -7.02 12.06 -6.29
C CYS A 132 -7.48 13.00 -7.41
N HIS A 133 -6.74 13.02 -8.53
CA HIS A 133 -7.05 13.86 -9.69
C HIS A 133 -8.49 13.70 -10.20
N ALA A 134 -8.93 12.44 -10.35
CA ALA A 134 -10.27 12.13 -10.83
C ALA A 134 -11.39 12.51 -9.84
N LEU A 135 -11.06 12.64 -8.55
CA LEU A 135 -12.01 12.98 -7.48
C LEU A 135 -11.82 14.41 -6.96
N ALA A 136 -11.10 15.26 -7.70
CA ALA A 136 -11.01 16.68 -7.40
C ALA A 136 -12.43 17.28 -7.39
N ARG A 137 -12.69 18.21 -6.46
CA ARG A 137 -13.99 18.89 -6.36
C ARG A 137 -14.43 19.64 -7.63
N THR A 138 -13.48 19.98 -8.49
CA THR A 138 -13.70 20.63 -9.79
C THR A 138 -13.78 19.64 -10.95
N SER A 139 -13.75 18.32 -10.69
CA SER A 139 -13.75 17.28 -11.72
C SER A 139 -15.15 16.98 -12.25
N PRO A 140 -15.26 16.52 -13.52
CA PRO A 140 -16.52 16.01 -14.07
C PRO A 140 -17.11 14.84 -13.28
N VAL A 141 -16.27 14.03 -12.60
CA VAL A 141 -16.72 12.91 -11.76
C VAL A 141 -17.48 13.43 -10.55
N VAL A 142 -16.94 14.42 -9.84
CA VAL A 142 -17.63 15.02 -8.69
C VAL A 142 -18.89 15.77 -9.14
N LYS A 143 -18.86 16.48 -10.28
CA LYS A 143 -20.06 17.11 -10.87
C LYS A 143 -21.18 16.11 -11.13
N ARG A 144 -20.84 14.90 -11.58
CA ARG A 144 -21.80 13.83 -11.91
C ARG A 144 -22.32 13.11 -10.67
N ASP A 145 -21.41 12.68 -9.78
CA ASP A 145 -21.72 11.74 -8.70
C ASP A 145 -22.06 12.43 -7.37
N TRP A 146 -21.61 13.68 -7.21
CA TRP A 146 -21.77 14.49 -5.99
C TRP A 146 -21.94 15.99 -6.34
N PRO A 147 -22.98 16.35 -7.12
CA PRO A 147 -23.17 17.72 -7.60
C PRO A 147 -23.24 18.77 -6.47
N GLU A 148 -23.67 18.38 -5.26
CA GLU A 148 -23.73 19.25 -4.09
C GLU A 148 -22.35 19.64 -3.51
N PHE A 149 -21.28 18.94 -3.91
CA PHE A 149 -19.90 19.21 -3.49
C PHE A 149 -19.00 19.67 -4.65
N TYR A 150 -19.56 19.90 -5.84
CA TYR A 150 -18.83 20.40 -7.00
C TYR A 150 -18.54 21.89 -6.89
N GLU A 151 -17.32 22.30 -7.25
CA GLU A 151 -16.93 23.70 -7.41
C GLU A 151 -16.59 23.96 -8.88
N GLU A 152 -17.21 24.97 -9.51
CA GLU A 152 -16.84 25.37 -10.87
C GLU A 152 -15.39 25.87 -10.87
N LYS A 153 -14.60 25.45 -11.86
CA LYS A 153 -13.21 25.88 -11.99
C LYS A 153 -13.20 27.38 -12.37
N ALA A 154 -12.62 28.22 -11.51
CA ALA A 154 -12.40 29.63 -11.78
C ALA A 154 -11.46 29.85 -12.97
#